data_AF-A0A1X2Z2M4-F1
#
_entry.id   AF-A0A1X2Z2M4-F1
#
_cell.length_a   1.000
_cell.length_b   1.000
_cell.length_c   1.000
_cell.angle_alpha   90.00
_cell.angle_beta   90.00
_cell.angle_gamma   90.00
#
_symmetry.space_group_name_H-M   'P 1'
#
loop_
_entity.id
_entity.type
_entity.pdbx_description
1 polymer ?
#
loop_
_entity_poly.entity_id
_entity_poly.type
_entity_poly.pdbx_seq_one_letter_code
_entity_poly.pdbx_strand_id
1 'polypeptide(L)'
;MCLALVCGFGLLLTLNPGLLVLPKDTTFTEQVARQAGLEALSCPTILDSKYMPGQGRYECEYVDAKGKAHDLSLLVASGDRVWLYDHNGKPMKVTTK
;
A
#
# COMPACT_ATOMS: atom_id res chain seq x y z
N MET A 1 -17.79 -10.77 -45.98
CA MET A 1 -18.22 -9.39 -45.62
C MET A 1 -18.60 -9.42 -44.14
N CYS A 2 -17.66 -9.03 -43.25
CA CYS A 2 -17.69 -7.83 -42.38
C CYS A 2 -18.69 -7.94 -41.20
N LEU A 3 -18.20 -8.13 -39.95
CA LEU A 3 -17.96 -7.13 -38.86
C LEU A 3 -19.26 -6.89 -38.03
N ALA A 4 -19.32 -6.80 -36.69
CA ALA A 4 -18.36 -6.61 -35.61
C ALA A 4 -19.02 -6.84 -34.21
N LEU A 5 -18.16 -6.97 -33.18
CA LEU A 5 -18.32 -6.60 -31.74
C LEU A 5 -19.47 -7.20 -30.88
N VAL A 6 -19.11 -7.84 -29.75
CA VAL A 6 -19.17 -7.23 -28.40
C VAL A 6 -18.13 -7.91 -27.48
N CYS A 7 -17.20 -7.09 -26.97
CA CYS A 7 -16.23 -7.38 -25.90
C CYS A 7 -16.96 -7.75 -24.59
N GLY A 8 -16.54 -8.74 -23.82
CA GLY A 8 -15.52 -8.54 -22.79
C GLY A 8 -16.15 -8.53 -21.38
N PHE A 9 -15.39 -9.03 -20.39
CA PHE A 9 -15.65 -8.96 -18.95
C PHE A 9 -16.78 -9.83 -18.37
N GLY A 10 -16.45 -11.10 -18.15
CA GLY A 10 -17.17 -11.99 -17.23
C GLY A 10 -16.20 -12.67 -16.26
N LEU A 11 -15.35 -11.92 -15.56
CA LEU A 11 -14.66 -12.44 -14.39
C LEU A 11 -15.21 -11.75 -13.14
N LEU A 12 -16.24 -12.37 -12.58
CA LEU A 12 -16.73 -12.14 -11.22
C LEU A 12 -15.59 -12.48 -10.24
N LEU A 13 -14.67 -11.53 -10.03
CA LEU A 13 -13.79 -11.57 -8.87
C LEU A 13 -14.58 -11.03 -7.70
N THR A 14 -15.06 -11.95 -6.88
CA THR A 14 -15.53 -11.70 -5.53
C THR A 14 -14.38 -11.03 -4.76
N LEU A 15 -14.34 -9.70 -4.77
CA LEU A 15 -13.36 -8.89 -4.06
C LEU A 15 -13.56 -9.12 -2.56
N ASN A 16 -12.69 -9.98 -2.01
CA ASN A 16 -12.48 -10.03 -0.58
C ASN A 16 -11.89 -8.66 -0.18
N PRO A 17 -12.52 -7.89 0.71
CA PRO A 17 -12.12 -6.50 0.99
C PRO A 17 -10.75 -6.34 1.67
N GLY A 18 -10.01 -7.45 1.88
CA GLY A 18 -8.61 -7.45 2.31
C GLY A 18 -7.60 -7.87 1.23
N LEU A 19 -8.03 -8.17 -0.01
CA LEU A 19 -7.11 -8.63 -1.05
C LEU A 19 -6.40 -7.44 -1.71
N LEU A 20 -5.12 -7.27 -1.37
CA LEU A 20 -4.22 -6.32 -2.00
C LEU A 20 -3.92 -6.74 -3.45
N VAL A 21 -4.74 -6.29 -4.40
CA VAL A 21 -4.40 -6.45 -5.82
C VAL A 21 -3.35 -5.39 -6.18
N LEU A 22 -2.07 -5.80 -6.14
CA LEU A 22 -0.93 -4.95 -6.48
C LEU A 22 -1.08 -4.48 -7.95
N PRO A 23 -1.21 -3.16 -8.22
CA PRO A 23 -1.01 -2.64 -9.57
C PRO A 23 0.40 -3.02 -10.03
N LYS A 24 0.50 -3.52 -11.27
CA LYS A 24 1.71 -4.17 -11.83
C LYS A 24 2.98 -3.29 -11.75
N ASP A 25 2.80 -1.99 -11.64
CA ASP A 25 3.83 -0.95 -11.72
C ASP A 25 3.87 -0.04 -10.47
N THR A 26 3.41 -0.52 -9.31
CA THR A 26 3.52 0.24 -8.04
C THR A 26 4.37 -0.50 -7.03
N THR A 27 5.19 0.23 -6.29
CA THR A 27 6.05 -0.35 -5.26
C THR A 27 5.28 -0.61 -3.98
N PHE A 28 5.83 -1.46 -3.10
CA PHE A 28 5.18 -1.83 -1.86
C PHE A 28 4.87 -0.61 -0.99
N THR A 29 5.80 0.34 -0.86
CA THR A 29 5.61 1.56 -0.07
C THR A 29 4.54 2.48 -0.67
N GLU A 30 4.47 2.61 -1.99
CA GLU A 30 3.42 3.39 -2.67
C GLU A 30 2.01 2.82 -2.40
N GLN A 31 1.88 1.50 -2.37
CA GLN A 31 0.59 0.87 -2.06
C GLN A 31 0.18 1.11 -0.62
N VAL A 32 1.11 0.91 0.32
CA VAL A 32 0.86 1.20 1.74
C VAL A 32 0.47 2.68 1.92
N ALA A 33 1.17 3.60 1.25
CA ALA A 33 0.83 5.02 1.27
C ALA A 33 -0.61 5.28 0.79
N ARG A 34 -0.98 4.76 -0.39
CA ARG A 34 -2.33 4.93 -0.95
C ARG A 34 -3.40 4.37 -0.05
N GLN A 35 -3.20 3.18 0.51
CA GLN A 35 -4.17 2.54 1.40
C GLN A 35 -4.34 3.28 2.72
N ALA A 36 -3.25 3.84 3.23
CA ALA A 36 -3.25 4.66 4.43
C ALA A 36 -3.73 6.11 4.19
N GLY A 37 -3.97 6.51 2.94
CA GLY A 37 -4.37 7.87 2.59
C GLY A 37 -3.23 8.90 2.75
N LEU A 38 -1.99 8.44 2.63
CA LEU A 38 -0.77 9.25 2.68
C LEU A 38 -0.41 9.71 1.26
N GLU A 39 0.24 10.87 1.14
CA GLU A 39 0.72 11.34 -0.17
C GLU A 39 1.93 10.53 -0.65
N ALA A 40 2.83 10.22 0.28
CA ALA A 40 4.00 9.39 0.02
C ALA A 40 4.42 8.66 1.30
N LEU A 41 5.09 7.52 1.12
CA LEU A 41 5.74 6.74 2.18
C LEU A 41 7.13 6.33 1.69
N SER A 42 8.15 6.59 2.49
CA SER A 42 9.54 6.21 2.23
C SER A 42 10.07 5.40 3.40
N CYS A 43 10.69 4.26 3.13
CA CYS A 43 11.26 3.38 4.15
C CYS A 43 12.70 3.01 3.71
N PRO A 44 13.74 3.70 4.20
CA PRO A 44 15.11 3.58 3.66
C PRO A 44 15.70 2.16 3.68
N THR A 45 15.23 1.33 4.62
CA THR A 45 15.69 -0.06 4.79
C THR A 45 14.87 -1.07 4.01
N ILE A 46 13.78 -0.64 3.34
CA ILE A 46 12.99 -1.45 2.43
C ILE A 46 13.44 -1.13 1.01
N LEU A 47 13.81 -2.17 0.26
CA LEU A 47 14.09 -2.05 -1.16
C LEU A 47 12.81 -1.59 -1.88
N ASP A 48 12.92 -0.52 -2.66
CA ASP A 48 11.84 -0.01 -3.49
C ASP A 48 11.50 -1.03 -4.59
N SER A 49 10.58 -1.92 -4.26
CA SER A 49 10.16 -3.05 -5.09
C SER A 49 8.69 -3.33 -4.86
N LYS A 50 8.06 -4.04 -5.80
CA LYS A 50 6.68 -4.51 -5.65
C LYS A 50 6.52 -5.69 -4.69
N TYR A 51 7.62 -6.26 -4.21
CA TYR A 51 7.59 -7.42 -3.34
C TYR A 51 7.46 -6.99 -1.89
N MET A 52 6.72 -7.79 -1.11
CA MET A 52 6.63 -7.54 0.31
C MET A 52 8.01 -7.77 0.96
N PRO A 53 8.51 -6.82 1.77
CA PRO A 53 9.76 -7.02 2.47
C PRO A 53 9.64 -8.12 3.52
N GLY A 54 10.78 -8.49 4.11
CA GLY A 54 10.81 -9.44 5.23
C GLY A 54 9.90 -9.00 6.38
N GLN A 55 9.58 -9.95 7.27
CA GLN A 55 8.87 -9.59 8.50
C GLN A 55 9.78 -8.76 9.40
N GLY A 56 9.24 -7.70 9.99
CA GLY A 56 10.03 -6.80 10.81
C GLY A 56 9.35 -5.46 11.03
N ARG A 57 10.01 -4.63 11.84
CA ARG A 57 9.67 -3.22 12.01
C ARG A 57 10.68 -2.39 11.24
N TYR A 58 10.15 -1.51 10.41
CA TYR A 58 10.90 -0.62 9.53
C TYR A 58 10.63 0.82 9.93
N GLU A 59 11.69 1.60 10.04
CA GLU A 59 11.60 3.05 10.20
C GLU A 59 11.31 3.68 8.83
N CYS A 60 10.33 4.56 8.80
CA CYS A 60 9.84 5.19 7.58
C CYS A 60 9.48 6.65 7.84
N GLU A 61 9.33 7.40 6.77
CA GLU A 61 8.80 8.75 6.76
C GLU A 61 7.58 8.80 5.84
N TYR A 62 6.54 9.54 6.23
CA TYR A 62 5.42 9.85 5.34
C TYR A 62 5.25 11.33 5.13
N VAL A 63 4.68 11.69 3.98
CA VAL A 63 4.26 13.06 3.67
C VAL A 63 2.74 13.18 3.87
N ASP A 64 2.34 14.14 4.70
CA ASP A 64 0.93 14.48 4.90
C ASP A 64 0.37 15.34 3.76
N ALA A 65 -0.95 15.55 3.74
CA ALA A 65 -1.62 16.38 2.73
C ALA A 65 -1.20 17.87 2.71
N LYS A 66 -0.35 18.30 3.64
CA LYS A 66 0.23 19.65 3.70
C LYS A 66 1.69 19.66 3.19
N GLY A 67 2.18 18.53 2.67
CA GLY A 67 3.56 18.38 2.20
C GLY A 67 4.59 18.25 3.33
N LYS A 68 4.17 18.01 4.58
CA LYS A 68 5.11 17.86 5.71
C LYS A 68 5.49 16.40 5.90
N ALA A 69 6.81 16.15 6.01
CA ALA A 69 7.35 14.84 6.35
C ALA A 69 7.25 14.56 7.87
N HIS A 70 6.96 13.32 8.23
CA HIS A 70 6.88 12.86 9.61
C HIS A 70 7.41 11.44 9.75
N ASP A 71 8.06 11.16 10.87
CA ASP A 71 8.54 9.82 11.21
C ASP A 71 7.39 8.87 11.57
N LEU A 72 7.52 7.62 11.15
CA LEU A 72 6.62 6.53 11.47
C LEU A 72 7.37 5.19 11.55
N SER A 73 6.74 4.20 12.17
CA SER A 73 7.16 2.81 12.09
C SER A 73 6.17 1.97 11.29
N LEU A 74 6.67 1.25 10.29
CA LEU A 74 5.92 0.24 9.55
C LEU A 74 6.23 -1.14 10.13
N LEU A 75 5.21 -1.84 10.62
CA LEU A 75 5.29 -3.23 11.04
C LEU A 75 4.77 -4.13 9.94
N VAL A 76 5.64 -5.00 9.42
CA VAL A 76 5.30 -6.05 8.47
C VAL A 76 5.22 -7.35 9.25
N ALA A 77 4.00 -7.90 9.42
CA ALA A 77 3.81 -9.18 10.09
C ALA A 77 3.65 -10.32 9.07
N SER A 78 3.53 -11.55 9.57
CA SER A 78 3.31 -12.70 8.70
C SER A 78 2.01 -12.59 7.88
N GLY A 79 2.12 -13.01 6.62
CA GLY A 79 1.05 -12.93 5.62
C GLY A 79 1.20 -11.69 4.74
N ASP A 80 0.11 -10.97 4.59
CA ASP A 80 -0.14 -9.80 3.73
C ASP A 80 -0.62 -8.60 4.59
N ARG A 81 -0.19 -8.58 5.87
CA ARG A 81 -0.66 -7.63 6.88
C ARG A 81 0.43 -6.66 7.31
N VAL A 82 0.08 -5.39 7.29
CA VAL A 82 0.95 -4.28 7.67
C VAL A 82 0.23 -3.34 8.64
N TRP A 83 0.99 -2.74 9.56
CA TRP A 83 0.50 -1.71 10.47
C TRP A 83 1.43 -0.51 10.46
N LEU A 84 0.85 0.68 10.48
CA LEU A 84 1.56 1.94 10.60
C LEU A 84 1.41 2.47 12.03
N TYR A 85 2.51 2.94 12.61
CA TYR A 85 2.56 3.56 13.92
C TYR A 85 3.20 4.94 13.78
N ASP A 86 2.65 5.95 14.43
CA ASP A 86 3.28 7.28 14.49
C ASP A 86 4.59 7.26 15.30
N HIS A 87 5.29 8.39 15.33
CA HIS A 87 6.52 8.57 16.11
C HIS A 87 6.39 8.29 17.62
N ASN A 88 5.16 8.29 18.17
CA ASN A 88 4.90 7.94 19.57
C ASN A 88 4.58 6.44 19.75
N GLY A 89 4.66 5.64 18.69
CA GLY A 89 4.31 4.22 18.69
C GLY A 89 2.79 3.98 18.74
N LYS A 90 1.97 4.99 18.42
CA LYS A 90 0.51 4.83 18.39
C LYS A 90 0.07 4.37 16.99
N PRO A 91 -0.84 3.38 16.89
CA PRO A 91 -1.38 2.97 15.59
C PRO A 91 -2.00 4.14 14.84
N MET A 92 -1.60 4.32 13.58
CA MET A 92 -2.19 5.33 12.71
C MET A 92 -3.58 4.88 12.25
N LYS A 93 -4.51 5.82 12.14
CA LYS A 93 -5.80 5.56 11.49
C LYS A 93 -5.58 5.56 9.98
N VAL A 94 -5.69 4.37 9.38
CA VAL A 94 -5.71 4.19 7.94
C VAL A 94 -7.08 4.67 7.44
N THR A 95 -7.08 5.76 6.67
CA THR A 95 -8.28 6.19 5.95
C THR A 95 -8.26 5.57 4.56
N THR A 96 -8.97 4.47 4.38
CA THR A 96 -9.31 3.96 3.04
C THR A 96 -10.25 4.96 2.38
N LYS A 97 -9.75 5.69 1.37
CA LYS A 97 -10.57 6.53 0.49
C LYS A 97 -11.26 5.67 -0.56
#